data_AF-A0A1Y3APA4-F1
#
_entry.id   AF-A0A1Y3APA4-F1
#
_cell.length_a   1.000
_cell.length_b   1.000
_cell.length_c   1.000
_cell.angle_alpha   90.00
_cell.angle_beta   90.00
_cell.angle_gamma   90.00
#
_symmetry.space_group_name_H-M   'P 1'
#
loop_
_entity.id
_entity.type
_entity.pdbx_description
1 polymer ?
#
loop_
_entity_poly.entity_id
_entity_poly.type
_entity_poly.pdbx_seq_one_letter_code
_entity_poly.pdbx_strand_id
1 'polypeptide(L)'
;MVIFMIGKYWNWKIYNACRAPRDVTGCSILKRYYCQISSLFNRFGSFENGNIGVQCVWADIYSGQTTIGDLDFELSCILYNIGALHGDLGAMADGRQTQDEMKISCTHFQCSAWAFQHLIEDRKLFRTSDISNDVLQFFVQIMLAQAQECILEKSMLDNRKAATVAKITAQVVDYYRCAMTMLQQGAMNTSSAQSSIIEIVGGKLFKQWKKFVEFKLSYYDSICSLYMGNATEDQQQMGERIAWYELASEKIQLATTLAKQLDDNNHHGSVINEAISFVTDVIMNAKKENDFIYHAKVPPIAGLPEIKGVSL
;
A
#
# COMPACT_ATOMS: atom_id res chain seq x y z
N MET A 1 13.77 20.95 -41.01
CA MET A 1 12.86 19.78 -41.14
C MET A 1 12.99 18.80 -39.97
N VAL A 2 14.21 18.39 -39.58
CA VAL A 2 14.46 17.47 -38.44
C VAL A 2 13.96 18.02 -37.10
N ILE A 3 14.20 19.30 -36.78
CA ILE A 3 13.73 19.95 -35.53
C ILE A 3 12.19 20.00 -35.43
N PHE A 4 11.50 20.19 -36.56
CA PHE A 4 10.03 20.23 -36.64
C PHE A 4 9.40 18.84 -36.49
N MET A 5 10.05 17.80 -37.03
CA MET A 5 9.63 16.41 -36.83
C MET A 5 9.86 15.94 -35.39
N ILE A 6 10.98 16.36 -34.78
CA ILE A 6 11.25 16.13 -33.35
C ILE A 6 10.17 16.79 -32.49
N GLY A 7 9.80 18.06 -32.75
CA GLY A 7 8.76 18.76 -31.99
C GLY A 7 7.37 18.11 -32.06
N LYS A 8 6.91 17.69 -33.25
CA LYS A 8 5.62 17.00 -33.41
C LYS A 8 5.62 15.60 -32.76
N TYR A 9 6.74 14.88 -32.88
CA TYR A 9 6.90 13.56 -32.29
C TYR A 9 6.98 13.61 -30.76
N TRP A 10 7.62 14.65 -30.20
CA TRP A 10 7.66 14.93 -28.76
C TRP A 10 6.28 15.32 -28.22
N ASN A 11 5.56 16.22 -28.90
CA ASN A 11 4.19 16.58 -28.51
C ASN A 11 3.24 15.39 -28.53
N TRP A 12 3.40 14.46 -29.49
CA TRP A 12 2.61 13.23 -29.53
C TRP A 12 2.90 12.28 -28.35
N LYS A 13 4.17 12.20 -27.91
CA LYS A 13 4.55 11.40 -26.74
C LYS A 13 4.06 12.00 -25.43
N ILE A 14 4.19 13.32 -25.25
CA ILE A 14 3.62 14.05 -24.12
C ILE A 14 2.11 13.80 -24.07
N TYR A 15 1.40 14.01 -25.19
CA TYR A 15 -0.04 13.80 -25.29
C TYR A 15 -0.47 12.38 -24.89
N ASN A 16 0.25 11.36 -25.36
CA ASN A 16 -0.06 9.97 -25.02
C ASN A 16 0.28 9.63 -23.57
N ALA A 17 1.35 10.18 -23.00
CA ALA A 17 1.71 9.96 -21.61
C ALA A 17 0.67 10.60 -20.67
N CYS A 18 0.24 11.84 -20.93
CA CYS A 18 -0.80 12.52 -20.17
C CYS A 18 -2.20 11.89 -20.31
N ARG A 19 -2.40 11.01 -21.31
CA ARG A 19 -3.65 10.28 -21.57
C ARG A 19 -3.44 8.77 -21.57
N ALA A 20 -2.45 8.30 -20.80
CA ALA A 20 -2.17 6.88 -20.71
C ALA A 20 -3.44 6.13 -20.26
N PRO A 21 -3.85 5.05 -20.95
CA PRO A 21 -5.00 4.25 -20.52
C PRO A 21 -4.71 3.62 -19.15
N ARG A 22 -5.78 3.36 -18.38
CA ARG A 22 -5.69 2.71 -17.06
C ARG A 22 -5.57 1.20 -17.20
N ASP A 23 -4.54 0.76 -17.91
CA ASP A 23 -4.22 -0.65 -18.17
C ASP A 23 -2.70 -0.85 -18.26
N VAL A 24 -2.27 -2.10 -18.48
CA VAL A 24 -0.86 -2.48 -18.63
C VAL A 24 -0.17 -1.78 -19.83
N THR A 25 -0.92 -1.38 -20.85
CA THR A 25 -0.38 -0.62 -21.99
C THR A 25 -0.04 0.81 -21.57
N GLY A 26 -0.84 1.40 -20.67
CA GLY A 26 -0.56 2.69 -20.05
C GLY A 26 0.78 2.71 -19.30
N CYS A 27 1.07 1.65 -18.51
CA CYS A 27 2.37 1.52 -17.85
C CYS A 27 3.52 1.53 -18.86
N SER A 28 3.35 0.85 -20.00
CA SER A 28 4.36 0.77 -21.05
C SER A 28 4.58 2.13 -21.74
N ILE A 29 3.51 2.90 -21.95
CA ILE A 29 3.56 4.25 -22.52
C ILE A 29 4.31 5.19 -21.58
N LEU A 30 3.95 5.22 -20.30
CA LEU A 30 4.57 6.08 -19.30
C LEU A 30 6.06 5.74 -19.10
N LYS A 31 6.41 4.46 -18.95
CA LYS A 31 7.81 4.02 -18.81
C LYS A 31 8.65 4.39 -20.04
N ARG A 32 8.09 4.20 -21.25
CA ARG A 32 8.78 4.58 -22.49
C ARG A 32 9.04 6.08 -22.56
N TYR A 33 8.06 6.88 -22.13
CA TYR A 33 8.21 8.34 -22.10
C TYR A 33 9.25 8.79 -21.07
N TYR A 34 9.18 8.24 -19.85
CA TYR A 34 10.17 8.47 -18.79
C TYR A 34 11.61 8.17 -19.27
N CYS A 35 11.84 6.98 -19.86
CA CYS A 35 13.16 6.61 -20.39
C CYS A 35 13.65 7.56 -21.49
N GLN A 36 12.74 8.13 -22.28
CA GLN A 36 13.10 9.04 -23.37
C GLN A 36 13.52 10.41 -22.85
N ILE A 37 12.83 10.95 -21.83
CA ILE A 37 13.24 12.20 -21.18
C ILE A 37 14.57 11.98 -20.44
N SER A 38 14.71 10.88 -19.70
CA SER A 38 15.96 10.55 -19.01
C SER A 38 17.14 10.40 -19.99
N SER A 39 16.91 9.79 -21.16
CA SER A 39 17.92 9.71 -22.23
C SER A 39 18.30 11.06 -22.81
N LEU A 40 17.35 12.01 -22.92
CA LEU A 40 17.67 13.39 -23.31
C LEU A 40 18.57 14.06 -22.26
N PHE A 41 18.23 13.91 -20.97
CA PHE A 41 19.00 14.47 -19.87
C PHE A 41 20.46 13.96 -19.89
N ASN A 42 20.65 12.65 -20.03
CA ASN A 42 22.00 12.05 -20.11
C ASN A 42 22.80 12.54 -21.34
N ARG A 43 22.13 12.93 -22.42
CA ARG A 43 22.79 13.36 -23.67
C ARG A 43 23.10 14.85 -23.71
N PHE A 44 22.25 15.68 -23.13
CA PHE A 44 22.36 17.14 -23.19
C PHE A 44 22.77 17.79 -21.85
N GLY A 45 22.95 16.99 -20.79
CA GLY A 45 23.29 17.44 -19.45
C GLY A 45 22.06 17.91 -18.67
N SER A 46 22.27 18.27 -17.39
CA SER A 46 21.23 18.94 -16.60
C SER A 46 20.92 20.28 -17.24
N PHE A 47 19.64 20.54 -17.47
CA PHE A 47 19.14 21.76 -18.12
C PHE A 47 19.17 22.99 -17.19
N GLU A 48 19.99 22.95 -16.13
CA GLU A 48 20.17 23.99 -15.10
C GLU A 48 20.50 25.39 -15.66
N ASN A 49 20.82 25.52 -16.95
CA ASN A 49 21.15 26.79 -17.60
C ASN A 49 20.27 27.15 -18.81
N GLY A 50 18.94 26.96 -18.73
CA GLY A 50 17.97 27.67 -19.59
C GLY A 50 18.08 27.50 -21.11
N ASN A 51 18.95 26.63 -21.61
CA ASN A 51 19.27 26.53 -23.04
C ASN A 51 18.26 25.70 -23.84
N ILE A 52 17.33 25.01 -23.19
CA ILE A 52 16.16 24.43 -23.83
C ILE A 52 14.94 24.94 -23.05
N GLY A 53 14.24 25.93 -23.59
CA GLY A 53 13.07 26.58 -22.98
C GLY A 53 11.81 25.71 -22.94
N VAL A 54 11.94 24.43 -22.57
CA VAL A 54 10.80 23.52 -22.40
C VAL A 54 10.27 23.69 -20.98
N GLN A 55 9.09 24.30 -20.90
CA GLN A 55 8.33 24.44 -19.66
C GLN A 55 7.30 23.31 -19.58
N CYS A 56 7.32 22.59 -18.47
CA CYS A 56 6.37 21.51 -18.19
C CYS A 56 5.35 22.00 -17.16
N VAL A 57 4.08 21.66 -17.36
CA VAL A 57 2.97 22.22 -16.56
C VAL A 57 2.13 21.08 -16.02
N TRP A 58 2.10 20.94 -14.70
CA TRP A 58 1.33 19.92 -13.99
C TRP A 58 0.44 20.54 -12.92
N ALA A 59 -0.70 19.91 -12.69
CA ALA A 59 -1.61 20.29 -11.61
C ALA A 59 -1.44 19.32 -10.43
N ASP A 60 -1.33 19.88 -9.23
CA ASP A 60 -1.34 19.13 -7.98
C ASP A 60 -2.69 18.42 -7.81
N ILE A 61 -2.68 17.13 -7.49
CA ILE A 61 -3.89 16.28 -7.50
C ILE A 61 -4.92 16.67 -6.43
N TYR A 62 -4.51 17.31 -5.33
CA TYR A 62 -5.41 17.63 -4.22
C TYR A 62 -5.91 19.07 -4.26
N SER A 63 -5.01 20.01 -4.53
CA SER A 63 -5.32 21.45 -4.58
C SER A 63 -5.77 21.93 -5.96
N GLY A 64 -5.43 21.20 -7.02
CA GLY A 64 -5.61 21.62 -8.41
C GLY A 64 -4.66 22.76 -8.83
N GLN A 65 -3.75 23.20 -7.95
CA GLN A 65 -2.83 24.27 -8.25
C GLN A 65 -1.83 23.82 -9.33
N THR A 66 -1.67 24.66 -10.34
CA THR A 66 -0.75 24.40 -11.44
C THR A 66 0.65 24.91 -11.13
N THR A 67 1.65 24.08 -11.38
CA THR A 67 3.07 24.40 -11.23
C THR A 67 3.78 24.26 -12.56
N ILE A 68 4.62 25.24 -12.89
CA ILE A 68 5.49 25.22 -14.06
C ILE A 68 6.88 24.78 -13.61
N GLY A 69 7.43 23.76 -14.25
CA GLY A 69 8.75 23.24 -13.94
C GLY A 69 9.57 22.89 -15.17
N ASP A 70 10.77 22.36 -14.90
CA ASP A 70 11.73 21.88 -15.88
C ASP A 70 11.50 20.39 -16.22
N LEU A 71 12.42 19.79 -16.96
CA LEU A 71 12.35 18.37 -17.32
C LEU A 71 12.57 17.42 -16.13
N ASP A 72 13.23 17.87 -15.06
CA ASP A 72 13.35 17.08 -13.82
C ASP A 72 11.98 17.01 -13.12
N PHE A 73 11.25 18.12 -13.10
CA PHE A 73 9.87 18.13 -12.64
C PHE A 73 8.96 17.22 -13.49
N GLU A 74 9.07 17.26 -14.82
CA GLU A 74 8.36 16.34 -15.72
C GLU A 74 8.65 14.86 -15.39
N LEU A 75 9.91 14.48 -15.20
CA LEU A 75 10.29 13.11 -14.81
C LEU A 75 9.64 12.71 -13.48
N SER A 76 9.56 13.63 -12.53
CA SER A 76 8.93 13.42 -11.22
C SER A 76 7.44 13.10 -11.35
N CYS A 77 6.71 13.94 -12.07
CA CYS A 77 5.27 13.78 -12.30
C CYS A 77 4.97 12.49 -13.07
N ILE A 78 5.78 12.16 -14.07
CA ILE A 78 5.62 10.91 -14.82
C ILE A 78 5.92 9.70 -13.95
N LEU A 79 6.96 9.74 -13.12
CA LEU A 79 7.26 8.63 -12.20
C LEU A 79 6.19 8.46 -11.12
N TYR A 80 5.63 9.56 -10.61
CA TYR A 80 4.47 9.53 -9.72
C TYR A 80 3.30 8.83 -10.40
N ASN A 81 2.99 9.20 -11.64
CA ASN A 81 1.91 8.58 -12.42
C ASN A 81 2.17 7.11 -12.76
N ILE A 82 3.43 6.70 -12.96
CA ILE A 82 3.80 5.29 -13.09
C ILE A 82 3.46 4.55 -11.79
N GLY A 83 3.82 5.10 -10.63
CA GLY A 83 3.48 4.54 -9.33
C GLY A 83 1.97 4.43 -9.13
N ALA A 84 1.25 5.54 -9.32
CA ALA A 84 -0.20 5.61 -9.18
C ALA A 84 -0.92 4.61 -10.10
N LEU A 85 -0.53 4.50 -11.37
CA LEU A 85 -1.13 3.53 -12.29
C LEU A 85 -0.83 2.09 -11.87
N HIS A 86 0.39 1.80 -11.41
CA HIS A 86 0.71 0.48 -10.87
C HIS A 86 -0.13 0.15 -9.63
N GLY A 87 -0.32 1.10 -8.71
CA GLY A 87 -1.20 0.92 -7.55
C GLY A 87 -2.66 0.66 -7.94
N ASP A 88 -3.17 1.40 -8.93
CA ASP A 88 -4.52 1.23 -9.48
C ASP A 88 -4.70 -0.18 -10.07
N LEU A 89 -3.79 -0.60 -10.95
CA LEU A 89 -3.83 -1.94 -11.55
C LEU A 89 -3.70 -3.06 -10.53
N GLY A 90 -2.91 -2.87 -9.47
CA GLY A 90 -2.80 -3.82 -8.37
C GLY A 90 -4.13 -4.00 -7.62
N ALA A 91 -4.90 -2.92 -7.47
CA ALA A 91 -6.20 -2.90 -6.82
C ALA A 91 -7.36 -3.35 -7.73
N MET A 92 -7.23 -3.21 -9.05
CA MET A 92 -8.27 -3.55 -10.03
C MET A 92 -8.39 -5.04 -10.36
N ALA A 93 -7.43 -5.90 -9.98
CA ALA A 93 -7.56 -7.33 -10.22
C ALA A 93 -8.82 -7.87 -9.50
N ASP A 94 -9.82 -8.30 -10.27
CA ASP A 94 -11.17 -8.70 -9.83
C ASP A 94 -11.14 -9.71 -8.67
N GLY A 95 -11.04 -9.21 -7.44
CA GLY A 95 -11.09 -10.00 -6.21
C GLY A 95 -9.90 -10.90 -5.93
N ARG A 96 -8.80 -10.84 -6.70
CA ARG A 96 -7.61 -11.70 -6.55
C ARG A 96 -7.98 -13.18 -6.30
N GLN A 97 -8.86 -13.72 -7.14
CA GLN A 97 -9.45 -15.04 -6.91
C GLN A 97 -8.52 -16.17 -7.36
N THR A 98 -7.63 -15.89 -8.31
CA THR A 98 -6.67 -16.87 -8.81
C THR A 98 -5.24 -16.60 -8.34
N GLN A 99 -4.40 -17.65 -8.31
CA GLN A 99 -2.99 -17.49 -7.93
C GLN A 99 -2.22 -16.53 -8.85
N ASP A 100 -2.58 -16.47 -10.13
CA ASP A 100 -1.90 -15.62 -11.09
C ASP A 100 -2.32 -14.15 -10.93
N GLU A 101 -3.59 -13.88 -10.65
CA GLU A 101 -4.05 -12.53 -10.27
C GLU A 101 -3.34 -12.03 -9.00
N MET A 102 -3.21 -12.88 -7.97
CA MET A 102 -2.49 -12.52 -6.75
C MET A 102 -1.03 -12.12 -7.04
N LYS A 103 -0.32 -12.88 -7.89
CA LYS A 103 1.07 -12.55 -8.28
C LYS A 103 1.14 -11.27 -9.09
N ILE A 104 0.21 -11.06 -10.02
CA ILE A 104 0.14 -9.85 -10.85
C ILE A 104 -0.10 -8.64 -9.95
N SER A 105 -1.10 -8.67 -9.07
CA SER A 105 -1.37 -7.59 -8.10
C SER A 105 -0.17 -7.31 -7.21
N CYS A 106 0.46 -8.36 -6.67
CA CYS A 106 1.69 -8.23 -5.87
C CYS A 106 2.78 -7.47 -6.64
N THR A 107 3.06 -7.89 -7.88
CA THR A 107 4.07 -7.26 -8.75
C THR A 107 3.73 -5.79 -9.02
N HIS A 108 2.47 -5.48 -9.27
CA HIS A 108 2.00 -4.12 -9.48
C HIS A 108 2.21 -3.25 -8.25
N PHE A 109 1.83 -3.72 -7.06
CA PHE A 109 2.07 -3.00 -5.81
C PHE A 109 3.57 -2.81 -5.52
N GLN A 110 4.42 -3.81 -5.77
CA GLN A 110 5.88 -3.67 -5.63
C GLN A 110 6.45 -2.64 -6.61
N CYS A 111 6.00 -2.62 -7.88
CA CYS A 111 6.39 -1.60 -8.84
C CYS A 111 5.96 -0.18 -8.41
N SER A 112 4.78 -0.06 -7.80
CA SER A 112 4.27 1.19 -7.27
C SER A 112 5.12 1.70 -6.09
N ALA A 113 5.40 0.81 -5.13
CA ALA A 113 6.27 1.11 -4.00
C ALA A 113 7.66 1.59 -4.46
N TRP A 114 8.24 0.90 -5.45
CA TRP A 114 9.53 1.30 -6.02
C TRP A 114 9.50 2.69 -6.64
N ALA A 115 8.46 3.02 -7.42
CA ALA A 115 8.35 4.32 -8.07
C ALA A 115 8.28 5.46 -7.04
N PHE A 116 7.47 5.31 -5.99
CA PHE A 116 7.38 6.30 -4.91
C PHE A 116 8.66 6.38 -4.07
N GLN A 117 9.31 5.25 -3.80
CA GLN A 117 10.59 5.22 -3.09
C GLN A 117 11.68 5.95 -3.89
N HIS A 118 11.71 5.76 -5.21
CA HIS A 118 12.66 6.43 -6.07
C HIS A 118 12.46 7.96 -6.12
N LEU A 119 11.20 8.43 -6.05
CA LEU A 119 10.89 9.85 -5.89
C LEU A 119 11.39 10.43 -4.55
N ILE A 120 11.38 9.65 -3.48
CA ILE A 120 11.87 10.08 -2.15
C ILE A 120 13.39 10.28 -2.16
N GLU A 121 14.11 9.40 -2.86
CA GLU A 121 15.57 9.41 -2.93
C GLU A 121 16.12 10.62 -3.70
N ASP A 122 15.37 11.11 -4.70
CA ASP A 122 15.70 12.33 -5.43
C ASP A 122 14.95 13.54 -4.86
N ARG A 123 15.52 14.15 -3.82
CA ARG A 123 14.89 15.27 -3.09
C ARG A 123 14.73 16.56 -3.90
N LYS A 124 15.32 16.67 -5.10
CA LYS A 124 15.13 17.83 -5.99
C LYS A 124 13.71 17.88 -6.59
N LEU A 125 12.92 16.83 -6.37
CA LEU A 125 11.63 16.58 -7.00
C LEU A 125 10.41 17.02 -6.17
N PHE A 126 10.60 17.51 -4.93
CA PHE A 126 9.49 17.98 -4.06
C PHE A 126 9.02 19.39 -4.44
N ARG A 127 8.53 19.58 -5.67
CA ARG A 127 8.09 20.89 -6.20
C ARG A 127 6.59 21.14 -6.07
N THR A 128 5.81 20.10 -5.79
CA THR A 128 4.37 20.16 -5.54
C THR A 128 4.03 19.47 -4.22
N SER A 129 2.95 19.89 -3.58
CA SER A 129 2.51 19.38 -2.28
C SER A 129 2.15 17.88 -2.30
N ASP A 130 1.57 17.42 -3.39
CA ASP A 130 1.18 16.01 -3.61
C ASP A 130 2.38 15.05 -3.75
N ILE A 131 3.54 15.55 -4.17
CA ILE A 131 4.83 14.84 -4.18
C ILE A 131 5.63 15.25 -2.93
N SER A 132 4.99 15.35 -1.76
CA SER A 132 5.72 15.60 -0.50
C SER A 132 6.34 14.33 0.06
N ASN A 133 7.38 14.50 0.88
CA ASN A 133 8.08 13.37 1.47
C ASN A 133 7.15 12.52 2.35
N ASP A 134 6.32 13.17 3.17
CA ASP A 134 5.43 12.49 4.11
C ASP A 134 4.34 11.67 3.38
N VAL A 135 3.75 12.23 2.31
CA VAL A 135 2.73 11.53 1.51
C VAL A 135 3.35 10.33 0.78
N LEU A 136 4.51 10.50 0.17
CA LEU A 136 5.19 9.41 -0.54
C LEU A 136 5.63 8.30 0.41
N GLN A 137 6.17 8.63 1.59
CA GLN A 137 6.55 7.62 2.59
C GLN A 137 5.33 6.79 3.02
N PHE A 138 4.18 7.43 3.23
CA PHE A 138 2.93 6.72 3.47
C PHE A 138 2.56 5.78 2.31
N PHE A 139 2.63 6.25 1.06
CA PHE A 139 2.31 5.43 -0.11
C PHE A 139 3.23 4.23 -0.27
N VAL A 140 4.54 4.38 -0.07
CA VAL A 140 5.48 3.25 -0.08
C VAL A 140 5.04 2.17 0.90
N GLN A 141 4.72 2.53 2.14
CA GLN A 141 4.32 1.56 3.16
C GLN A 141 2.98 0.88 2.83
N ILE A 142 1.99 1.61 2.29
CA ILE A 142 0.71 1.01 1.87
C ILE A 142 0.89 0.06 0.70
N MET A 143 1.69 0.44 -0.31
CA MET A 143 1.94 -0.42 -1.46
C MET A 143 2.67 -1.69 -1.04
N LEU A 144 3.66 -1.60 -0.13
CA LEU A 144 4.33 -2.79 0.42
C LEU A 144 3.37 -3.67 1.25
N ALA A 145 2.51 -3.06 2.07
CA ALA A 145 1.50 -3.81 2.82
C ALA A 145 0.56 -4.58 1.88
N GLN A 146 0.04 -3.93 0.84
CA GLN A 146 -0.85 -4.55 -0.15
C GLN A 146 -0.16 -5.62 -1.00
N ALA A 147 1.13 -5.44 -1.33
CA ALA A 147 1.92 -6.49 -1.96
C ALA A 147 2.03 -7.73 -1.06
N GLN A 148 2.30 -7.52 0.23
CA GLN A 148 2.40 -8.60 1.22
C GLN A 148 1.04 -9.28 1.47
N GLU A 149 -0.08 -8.56 1.41
CA GLU A 149 -1.43 -9.15 1.45
C GLU A 149 -1.63 -10.17 0.32
N CYS A 150 -1.19 -9.85 -0.90
CA CYS A 150 -1.30 -10.77 -2.03
C CYS A 150 -0.49 -12.06 -1.79
N ILE A 151 0.69 -11.94 -1.17
CA ILE A 151 1.53 -13.09 -0.78
C ILE A 151 0.85 -13.91 0.31
N LEU A 152 0.21 -13.25 1.28
CA LEU A 152 -0.57 -13.89 2.34
C LEU A 152 -1.75 -14.68 1.75
N GLU A 153 -2.59 -14.06 0.94
CA GLU A 153 -3.73 -14.69 0.26
C GLU A 153 -3.28 -15.92 -0.52
N LYS A 154 -2.20 -15.80 -1.30
CA LYS A 154 -1.61 -16.92 -2.01
C LYS A 154 -1.13 -18.03 -1.07
N SER A 155 -0.49 -17.67 0.04
CA SER A 155 0.04 -18.63 1.01
C SER A 155 -1.05 -19.41 1.73
N MET A 156 -2.20 -18.77 2.00
CA MET A 156 -3.38 -19.42 2.54
C MET A 156 -3.99 -20.38 1.50
N LEU A 157 -4.12 -19.94 0.25
CA LEU A 157 -4.64 -20.77 -0.85
C LEU A 157 -3.73 -21.98 -1.15
N ASP A 158 -2.40 -21.80 -1.07
CA ASP A 158 -1.41 -22.86 -1.18
C ASP A 158 -1.40 -23.83 0.03
N ASN A 159 -2.24 -23.60 1.06
CA ASN A 159 -2.25 -24.34 2.32
C ASN A 159 -0.85 -24.46 2.95
N ARG A 160 -0.11 -23.35 3.00
CA ARG A 160 1.20 -23.31 3.67
C ARG A 160 1.05 -23.57 5.17
N LYS A 161 2.13 -24.05 5.81
CA LYS A 161 2.16 -24.29 7.26
C LYS A 161 1.73 -23.05 8.03
N ALA A 162 0.95 -23.25 9.09
CA ALA A 162 0.40 -22.15 9.90
C ALA A 162 1.48 -21.18 10.40
N ALA A 163 2.61 -21.69 10.88
CA ALA A 163 3.74 -20.88 11.31
C ALA A 163 4.33 -19.99 10.19
N THR A 164 4.31 -20.47 8.94
CA THR A 164 4.74 -19.68 7.78
C THR A 164 3.74 -18.58 7.48
N VAL A 165 2.44 -18.91 7.46
CA VAL A 165 1.37 -17.93 7.22
C VAL A 165 1.39 -16.84 8.29
N ALA A 166 1.52 -17.19 9.58
CA ALA A 166 1.60 -16.23 10.68
C ALA A 166 2.75 -15.22 10.50
N LYS A 167 3.95 -15.69 10.10
CA LYS A 167 5.10 -14.81 9.84
C LYS A 167 4.87 -13.86 8.66
N ILE A 168 4.20 -14.33 7.61
CA ILE A 168 3.83 -13.48 6.46
C ILE A 168 2.81 -12.43 6.91
N THR A 169 1.78 -12.82 7.67
CA THR A 169 0.78 -11.90 8.20
C THR A 169 1.38 -10.88 9.17
N ALA A 170 2.32 -11.28 10.02
CA ALA A 170 3.04 -10.36 10.91
C ALA A 170 3.72 -9.23 10.12
N GLN A 171 4.32 -9.55 8.96
CA GLN A 171 4.91 -8.53 8.09
C GLN A 171 3.85 -7.60 7.47
N VAL A 172 2.66 -8.11 7.11
CA VAL A 172 1.53 -7.27 6.66
C VAL A 172 1.17 -6.25 7.75
N VAL A 173 1.05 -6.72 8.99
CA VAL A 173 0.76 -5.88 10.15
C VAL A 173 1.86 -4.84 10.36
N ASP A 174 3.13 -5.22 10.25
CA ASP A 174 4.27 -4.32 10.41
C ASP A 174 4.25 -3.19 9.35
N TYR A 175 4.03 -3.52 8.08
CA TYR A 175 3.93 -2.50 7.03
C TYR A 175 2.74 -1.55 7.24
N TYR A 176 1.57 -2.07 7.63
CA TYR A 176 0.44 -1.20 7.99
C TYR A 176 0.70 -0.36 9.23
N ARG A 177 1.49 -0.86 10.20
CA ARG A 177 1.87 -0.11 11.39
C ARG A 177 2.80 1.03 11.01
N CYS A 178 3.79 0.76 10.16
CA CYS A 178 4.64 1.78 9.57
C CYS A 178 3.81 2.82 8.80
N ALA A 179 2.86 2.40 7.95
CA ALA A 179 1.98 3.32 7.23
C ALA A 179 1.17 4.22 8.17
N MET A 180 0.61 3.67 9.25
CA MET A 180 -0.08 4.45 10.30
C MET A 180 0.86 5.46 10.96
N THR A 181 2.09 5.05 11.29
CA THR A 181 3.10 5.96 11.86
C THR A 181 3.43 7.09 10.89
N MET A 182 3.61 6.81 9.59
CA MET A 182 3.86 7.85 8.58
C MET A 182 2.70 8.84 8.48
N LEU A 183 1.45 8.38 8.49
CA LEU A 183 0.28 9.26 8.51
C LEU A 183 0.25 10.15 9.76
N GLN A 184 0.51 9.58 10.93
CA GLN A 184 0.46 10.32 12.20
C GLN A 184 1.59 11.33 12.31
N GLN A 185 2.81 10.96 11.92
CA GLN A 185 3.96 11.86 11.92
C GLN A 185 3.79 12.98 10.90
N GLY A 186 3.38 12.65 9.67
CA GLY A 186 3.12 13.65 8.62
C GLY A 186 1.95 14.59 8.95
N ALA A 187 1.00 14.16 9.79
CA ALA A 187 -0.05 15.02 10.33
C ALA A 187 0.45 15.98 11.43
N MET A 188 1.50 15.62 12.15
CA MET A 188 2.12 16.42 13.20
C MET A 188 3.31 17.26 12.69
N ASN A 189 3.64 17.16 11.40
CA ASN A 189 4.75 17.90 10.82
C ASN A 189 4.47 19.41 10.87
N THR A 190 5.32 20.14 11.60
CA THR A 190 5.26 21.60 11.77
C THR A 190 6.39 22.33 11.04
N SER A 191 7.15 21.62 10.19
CA SER A 191 8.21 22.21 9.40
C SER A 191 7.67 23.30 8.47
N SER A 192 8.30 24.46 8.45
CA SER A 192 7.94 25.54 7.52
C SER A 192 8.24 25.23 6.06
N ALA A 193 8.98 24.14 5.79
CA ALA A 193 9.41 23.77 4.44
C ALA A 193 8.40 22.91 3.66
N GLN A 194 7.49 22.20 4.35
CA GLN A 194 6.48 21.34 3.71
C GLN A 194 5.18 21.37 4.51
N SER A 195 4.06 21.49 3.81
CA SER A 195 2.73 21.37 4.41
C SER A 195 2.53 19.98 5.01
N SER A 196 1.77 19.90 6.10
CA SER A 196 1.40 18.63 6.72
C SER A 196 0.52 17.79 5.77
N ILE A 197 0.49 16.47 5.95
CA ILE A 197 -0.37 15.58 5.14
C ILE A 197 -1.83 16.06 5.18
N ILE A 198 -2.32 16.54 6.33
CA ILE A 198 -3.72 16.98 6.50
C ILE A 198 -4.02 18.20 5.63
N GLU A 199 -3.09 19.14 5.53
CA GLU A 199 -3.23 20.33 4.69
C GLU A 199 -3.15 19.99 3.20
N ILE A 200 -2.31 19.02 2.83
CA ILE A 200 -2.14 18.56 1.45
C ILE A 200 -3.39 17.83 0.95
N VAL A 201 -3.78 16.74 1.62
CA VAL A 201 -4.83 15.83 1.11
C VAL A 201 -6.23 16.19 1.59
N GLY A 202 -6.33 17.11 2.55
CA GLY A 202 -7.55 17.51 3.20
C GLY A 202 -8.01 16.54 4.30
N GLY A 203 -8.69 17.09 5.32
CA GLY A 203 -9.09 16.33 6.51
C GLY A 203 -10.07 15.18 6.25
N LYS A 204 -10.85 15.20 5.16
CA LYS A 204 -11.77 14.10 4.80
C LYS A 204 -10.99 12.86 4.35
N LEU A 205 -10.09 13.03 3.37
CA LEU A 205 -9.32 11.92 2.80
C LEU A 205 -8.34 11.36 3.83
N PHE A 206 -7.68 12.23 4.59
CA PHE A 206 -6.82 11.82 5.70
C PHE A 206 -7.54 10.91 6.70
N LYS A 207 -8.75 11.31 7.14
CA LYS A 207 -9.56 10.49 8.06
C LYS A 207 -9.97 9.15 7.44
N GLN A 208 -10.29 9.12 6.15
CA GLN A 208 -10.63 7.88 5.44
C GLN A 208 -9.44 6.91 5.38
N TRP A 209 -8.26 7.39 4.97
CA TRP A 209 -7.03 6.58 4.97
C TRP A 209 -6.68 6.06 6.35
N LYS A 210 -6.71 6.93 7.36
CA LYS A 210 -6.44 6.56 8.75
C LYS A 210 -7.38 5.43 9.22
N LYS A 211 -8.70 5.60 9.06
CA LYS A 211 -9.69 4.57 9.45
C LYS A 211 -9.47 3.25 8.72
N PHE A 212 -9.16 3.30 7.42
CA PHE A 212 -8.93 2.09 6.63
C PHE A 212 -7.69 1.33 7.10
N VAL A 213 -6.60 2.03 7.41
CA VAL A 213 -5.37 1.43 7.93
C VAL A 213 -5.58 0.88 9.35
N GLU A 214 -6.31 1.60 10.23
CA GLU A 214 -6.68 1.09 11.57
C GLU A 214 -7.49 -0.21 11.50
N PHE A 215 -8.44 -0.27 10.56
CA PHE A 215 -9.20 -1.48 10.28
C PHE A 215 -8.29 -2.63 9.82
N LYS A 216 -7.48 -2.40 8.78
CA LYS A 216 -6.57 -3.43 8.23
C LYS A 216 -5.57 -3.93 9.27
N LEU A 217 -5.04 -3.05 10.12
CA LEU A 217 -4.19 -3.42 11.26
C LEU A 217 -4.88 -4.43 12.17
N SER A 218 -6.06 -4.08 12.67
CA SER A 218 -6.80 -4.94 13.61
C SER A 218 -7.23 -6.26 12.94
N TYR A 219 -7.62 -6.21 11.67
CA TYR A 219 -8.02 -7.37 10.89
C TYR A 219 -6.85 -8.36 10.70
N TYR A 220 -5.69 -7.91 10.21
CA TYR A 220 -4.55 -8.82 10.04
C TYR A 220 -3.90 -9.24 11.35
N ASP A 221 -3.97 -8.43 12.41
CA ASP A 221 -3.53 -8.84 13.75
C ASP A 221 -4.36 -10.03 14.27
N SER A 222 -5.67 -10.05 13.95
CA SER A 222 -6.53 -11.20 14.25
C SER A 222 -6.16 -12.46 13.46
N ILE A 223 -5.86 -12.33 12.17
CA ILE A 223 -5.44 -13.44 11.31
C ILE A 223 -4.07 -13.97 11.76
N CYS A 224 -3.14 -13.07 12.09
CA CYS A 224 -1.82 -13.42 12.59
C CYS A 224 -1.93 -14.28 13.86
N SER A 225 -2.74 -13.81 14.81
CA SER A 225 -3.02 -14.51 16.07
C SER A 225 -3.70 -15.85 15.84
N LEU A 226 -4.67 -15.94 14.93
CA LEU A 226 -5.32 -17.20 14.54
C LEU A 226 -4.29 -18.22 14.02
N TYR A 227 -3.44 -17.84 13.08
CA TYR A 227 -2.44 -18.76 12.52
C TYR A 227 -1.34 -19.12 13.53
N MET A 228 -1.04 -18.27 14.52
CA MET A 228 -0.18 -18.64 15.64
C MET A 228 -0.84 -19.66 16.57
N GLY A 229 -2.14 -19.53 16.83
CA GLY A 229 -2.91 -20.56 17.54
C GLY A 229 -2.84 -21.91 16.80
N ASN A 230 -3.01 -21.91 15.48
CA ASN A 230 -2.88 -23.12 14.68
C ASN A 230 -1.43 -23.68 14.70
N ALA A 231 -0.42 -22.82 14.68
CA ALA A 231 0.98 -23.24 14.75
C ALA A 231 1.41 -23.82 16.11
N THR A 232 0.76 -23.38 17.20
CA THR A 232 0.98 -23.91 18.55
C THR A 232 0.19 -25.19 18.78
N GLU A 233 -0.95 -25.37 18.10
CA GLU A 233 -1.68 -26.63 18.02
C GLU A 233 -0.81 -27.75 17.42
N ASP A 234 -0.09 -27.47 16.32
CA ASP A 234 0.87 -28.40 15.71
C ASP A 234 1.97 -28.87 16.70
N GLN A 235 2.24 -28.06 17.74
CA GLN A 235 3.22 -28.32 18.80
C GLN A 235 2.58 -28.90 20.07
N GLN A 236 1.27 -29.16 20.05
CA GLN A 236 0.47 -29.63 21.18
C GLN A 236 0.47 -28.69 22.40
N GLN A 237 0.76 -27.39 22.20
CA GLN A 237 0.75 -26.38 23.25
C GLN A 237 -0.64 -25.77 23.43
N MET A 238 -1.59 -26.60 23.90
CA MET A 238 -3.02 -26.24 23.93
C MET A 238 -3.33 -25.00 24.78
N GLY A 239 -2.60 -24.78 25.88
CA GLY A 239 -2.74 -23.56 26.69
C GLY A 239 -2.45 -22.28 25.89
N GLU A 240 -1.30 -22.26 25.21
CA GLU A 240 -0.86 -21.12 24.40
C GLU A 240 -1.76 -20.91 23.17
N ARG A 241 -2.20 -22.00 22.53
CA ARG A 241 -3.19 -21.99 21.44
C ARG A 241 -4.42 -21.16 21.79
N ILE A 242 -4.98 -21.36 22.99
CA ILE A 242 -6.19 -20.64 23.43
C ILE A 242 -5.91 -19.16 23.62
N ALA A 243 -4.78 -18.80 24.25
CA ALA A 243 -4.39 -17.41 24.45
C ALA A 243 -4.25 -16.68 23.10
N TRP A 244 -3.72 -17.35 22.07
CA TRP A 244 -3.67 -16.82 20.71
C TRP A 244 -5.08 -16.60 20.11
N TYR A 245 -6.02 -17.53 20.31
CA TYR A 245 -7.39 -17.36 19.84
C TYR A 245 -8.19 -16.30 20.62
N GLU A 246 -7.90 -16.11 21.91
CA GLU A 246 -8.45 -15.00 22.68
C GLU A 246 -7.97 -13.67 22.13
N LEU A 247 -6.68 -13.52 21.88
CA LEU A 247 -6.12 -12.33 21.22
C LEU A 247 -6.75 -12.13 19.82
N ALA A 248 -6.86 -13.19 19.02
CA ALA A 248 -7.51 -13.12 17.70
C ALA A 248 -8.96 -12.61 17.80
N SER A 249 -9.71 -13.10 18.80
CA SER A 249 -11.08 -12.69 19.07
C SER A 249 -11.19 -11.21 19.48
N GLU A 250 -10.28 -10.70 20.32
CA GLU A 250 -10.25 -9.28 20.69
C GLU A 250 -10.00 -8.40 19.47
N LYS A 251 -9.04 -8.79 18.62
CA LYS A 251 -8.65 -8.04 17.42
C LYS A 251 -9.73 -8.03 16.34
N ILE A 252 -10.41 -9.16 16.10
CA ILE A 252 -11.49 -9.21 15.09
C ILE A 252 -12.73 -8.43 15.54
N GLN A 253 -13.03 -8.37 16.85
CA GLN A 253 -14.10 -7.53 17.39
C GLN A 253 -13.80 -6.03 17.22
N LEU A 254 -12.54 -5.63 17.44
CA LEU A 254 -12.10 -4.27 17.16
C LEU A 254 -12.19 -3.97 15.65
N ALA A 255 -11.72 -4.88 14.79
CA ALA A 255 -11.83 -4.74 13.34
C ALA A 255 -13.29 -4.60 12.88
N THR A 256 -14.21 -5.37 13.47
CA THR A 256 -15.67 -5.27 13.21
C THR A 256 -16.21 -3.88 13.56
N THR A 257 -15.77 -3.31 14.69
CA THR A 257 -16.19 -1.97 15.12
C THR A 257 -15.65 -0.89 14.18
N LEU A 258 -14.39 -1.03 13.73
CA LEU A 258 -13.77 -0.12 12.78
C LEU A 258 -14.39 -0.21 11.38
N ALA A 259 -14.74 -1.42 10.93
CA ALA A 259 -15.37 -1.66 9.62
C ALA A 259 -16.71 -0.91 9.48
N LYS A 260 -17.54 -0.92 10.52
CA LYS A 260 -18.81 -0.15 10.54
C LYS A 260 -18.60 1.35 10.32
N GLN A 261 -17.43 1.89 10.66
CA GLN A 261 -17.09 3.30 10.44
C GLN A 261 -16.58 3.61 9.02
N LEU A 262 -16.36 2.58 8.20
CA LEU A 262 -15.98 2.66 6.78
C LEU A 262 -17.21 2.63 5.86
N ASP A 263 -18.31 2.02 6.30
CA ASP A 263 -19.52 1.75 5.49
C ASP A 263 -20.29 3.01 5.04
N ASP A 264 -20.09 4.16 5.69
CA ASP A 264 -20.78 5.42 5.34
C ASP A 264 -20.53 5.92 3.90
N ASN A 265 -19.58 5.34 3.14
CA ASN A 265 -19.22 5.82 1.79
C ASN A 265 -18.88 4.74 0.73
N ASN A 266 -18.92 3.42 0.99
CA ASN A 266 -18.25 2.43 0.12
C ASN A 266 -19.13 1.27 -0.42
N HIS A 267 -18.92 0.94 -1.70
CA HIS A 267 -19.49 -0.24 -2.40
C HIS A 267 -18.84 -1.58 -1.96
N HIS A 268 -17.80 -1.55 -1.12
CA HIS A 268 -17.03 -2.72 -0.68
C HIS A 268 -17.38 -3.20 0.73
N GLY A 269 -18.38 -2.58 1.39
CA GLY A 269 -18.79 -2.93 2.75
C GLY A 269 -19.25 -4.39 2.89
N SER A 270 -19.92 -4.95 1.86
CA SER A 270 -20.33 -6.37 1.87
C SER A 270 -19.13 -7.31 1.93
N VAL A 271 -18.10 -7.08 1.09
CA VAL A 271 -16.89 -7.92 1.03
C VAL A 271 -16.11 -7.88 2.35
N ILE A 272 -15.99 -6.69 2.96
CA ILE A 272 -15.34 -6.53 4.27
C ILE A 272 -16.12 -7.30 5.34
N ASN A 273 -17.44 -7.17 5.38
CA ASN A 273 -18.28 -7.84 6.36
C ASN A 273 -18.27 -9.37 6.19
N GLU A 274 -18.28 -9.88 4.96
CA GLU A 274 -18.12 -11.31 4.65
C GLU A 274 -16.77 -11.85 5.16
N ALA A 275 -15.68 -11.13 4.87
CA ALA A 275 -14.34 -11.51 5.32
C ALA A 275 -14.21 -11.50 6.86
N ILE A 276 -14.83 -10.52 7.54
CA ILE A 276 -14.88 -10.46 9.00
C ILE A 276 -15.70 -11.62 9.56
N SER A 277 -16.87 -11.91 8.99
CA SER A 277 -17.74 -13.00 9.43
C SER A 277 -17.00 -14.33 9.33
N PHE A 278 -16.35 -14.60 8.20
CA PHE A 278 -15.58 -15.81 7.99
C PHE A 278 -14.49 -15.99 9.05
N VAL A 279 -13.66 -14.96 9.28
CA VAL A 279 -12.59 -15.03 10.29
C VAL A 279 -13.15 -15.18 11.70
N THR A 280 -14.26 -14.49 12.01
CA THR A 280 -14.95 -14.60 13.30
C THR A 280 -15.44 -16.02 13.54
N ASP A 281 -16.09 -16.64 12.56
CA ASP A 281 -16.61 -18.01 12.68
C ASP A 281 -15.48 -19.02 12.90
N VAL A 282 -14.37 -18.88 12.18
CA VAL A 282 -13.18 -19.73 12.35
C VAL A 282 -12.60 -19.60 13.77
N ILE A 283 -12.41 -18.36 14.26
CA ILE A 283 -11.90 -18.12 15.63
C ILE A 283 -12.86 -18.70 16.68
N MET A 284 -14.16 -18.48 16.53
CA MET A 284 -15.16 -18.92 17.50
C MET A 284 -15.27 -20.45 17.56
N ASN A 285 -15.14 -21.14 16.42
CA ASN A 285 -15.10 -22.59 16.39
C ASN A 285 -13.85 -23.14 17.09
N ALA A 286 -12.68 -22.55 16.82
CA ALA A 286 -11.42 -22.97 17.44
C ALA A 286 -11.43 -22.79 18.98
N LYS A 287 -12.09 -21.74 19.50
CA LYS A 287 -12.27 -21.55 20.94
C LYS A 287 -13.18 -22.60 21.58
N LYS A 288 -14.30 -22.94 20.93
CA LYS A 288 -15.27 -23.93 21.46
C LYS A 288 -14.63 -25.29 21.70
N GLU A 289 -13.76 -25.75 20.80
CA GLU A 289 -13.07 -27.05 20.95
C GLU A 289 -12.30 -27.18 22.27
N ASN A 290 -11.70 -26.08 22.74
CA ASN A 290 -10.90 -26.14 23.95
C ASN A 290 -11.72 -26.37 25.23
N ASP A 291 -12.89 -25.74 25.31
CA ASP A 291 -13.75 -25.81 26.50
C ASP A 291 -14.30 -27.22 26.75
N PHE A 292 -14.36 -28.06 25.70
CA PHE A 292 -14.91 -29.42 25.79
C PHE A 292 -13.84 -30.52 25.77
N ILE A 293 -12.61 -30.25 25.36
CA ILE A 293 -11.60 -31.30 25.08
C ILE A 293 -10.37 -31.18 25.98
N TYR A 294 -9.69 -30.03 26.01
CA TYR A 294 -8.31 -29.98 26.49
C TYR A 294 -8.16 -29.48 27.93
N HIS A 295 -9.02 -28.57 28.39
CA HIS A 295 -8.96 -27.96 29.74
C HIS A 295 -7.56 -27.46 30.14
N ALA A 296 -6.75 -27.03 29.16
CA ALA A 296 -5.38 -26.59 29.40
C ALA A 296 -5.35 -25.24 30.12
N LYS A 297 -4.31 -25.02 30.95
CA LYS A 297 -4.09 -23.72 31.60
C LYS A 297 -3.69 -22.68 30.55
N VAL A 298 -4.49 -21.62 30.44
CA VAL A 298 -4.27 -20.52 29.49
C VAL A 298 -3.24 -19.53 30.07
N PRO A 299 -2.14 -19.23 29.37
CA PRO A 299 -1.23 -18.15 29.75
C PRO A 299 -1.86 -16.77 29.47
N PRO A 300 -1.46 -15.71 30.17
CA PRO A 300 -1.91 -14.35 29.84
C PRO A 300 -1.47 -13.93 28.44
N ILE A 301 -2.31 -13.20 27.70
CA ILE A 301 -2.01 -12.64 26.37
C ILE A 301 -0.70 -11.84 26.38
N ALA A 302 -0.42 -11.08 27.44
CA ALA A 302 0.81 -10.30 27.58
C ALA A 302 2.10 -11.17 27.66
N GLY A 303 1.96 -12.47 27.92
CA GLY A 303 3.07 -13.42 27.94
C GLY A 303 3.30 -14.15 26.61
N LEU A 304 2.50 -13.85 25.57
CA LEU A 304 2.67 -14.45 24.24
C LEU A 304 3.96 -13.95 23.56
N PRO A 305 4.68 -14.83 22.85
CA PRO A 305 5.93 -14.44 22.18
C PRO A 305 5.67 -13.47 21.03
N GLU A 306 6.62 -12.56 20.81
CA GLU A 306 6.59 -11.65 19.66
C GLU A 306 6.76 -12.41 18.34
N ILE A 307 5.91 -12.09 17.36
CA ILE A 307 5.92 -12.72 16.04
C ILE A 307 6.76 -11.84 15.10
N LYS A 308 7.90 -12.37 14.63
CA LYS A 308 8.73 -11.64 13.66
C LYS A 308 8.20 -11.84 12.24
N GLY A 309 7.88 -10.71 11.59
CA GLY A 309 7.52 -10.66 10.19
C GLY A 309 8.61 -11.19 9.26
N VAL A 310 8.19 -11.74 8.12
CA VAL A 310 9.10 -12.04 7.00
C VAL A 310 8.66 -11.23 5.79
N SER A 311 9.50 -10.28 5.39
CA SER A 311 9.39 -9.54 4.14
C SER A 311 9.77 -10.45 2.97
N LEU A 312 8.85 -10.60 2.01
CA LEU A 312 8.97 -11.46 0.84
C LEU A 312 8.77 -10.69 -0.47
#